data_AF-A0A485KT63-F1
#
_entry.id   AF-A0A485KT63-F1
#
_cell.length_a   1.000
_cell.length_b   1.000
_cell.length_c   1.000
_cell.angle_alpha   90.00
_cell.angle_beta   90.00
_cell.angle_gamma   90.00
#
_symmetry.space_group_name_H-M   'P 1'
#
loop_
_entity.id
_entity.type
_entity.pdbx_description
1 polymer ?
#
loop_
_entity_poly.entity_id
_entity_poly.type
_entity_poly.pdbx_seq_one_letter_code
_entity_poly.pdbx_strand_id
1 'polypeptide(L)'
;MRVFAAALVLACVVFAKEDLAPDAQLRIGVKHRPEECTRKSQSGDKLSMHYTGTLRKDGSKFDSSVDRNSPFEFTLGQGQVIKGWDQGLVGMCIGEKRRLTIPSGMGYGDRGSPPKIPGGATLVFDVELLDIKNPRNEL
;
A
#
# COMPACT_ATOMS: atom_id res chain seq x y z
N MET A 1 6.23 29.96 -63.30
CA MET A 1 6.96 29.26 -62.23
C MET A 1 7.16 30.19 -61.03
N ARG A 2 6.24 30.18 -60.05
CA ARG A 2 6.48 30.57 -58.65
C ARG A 2 5.50 29.79 -57.78
N VAL A 3 6.06 28.86 -57.02
CA VAL A 3 5.39 27.95 -56.08
C VAL A 3 5.05 28.76 -54.84
N PHE A 4 3.80 28.72 -54.36
CA PHE A 4 3.47 29.13 -52.99
C PHE A 4 3.14 27.87 -52.19
N ALA A 5 4.04 27.58 -51.25
CA ALA A 5 3.98 26.45 -50.34
C ALA A 5 2.97 26.70 -49.21
N ALA A 6 2.54 25.58 -48.63
CA ALA A 6 1.46 25.39 -47.67
C ALA A 6 1.66 26.06 -46.30
N ALA A 7 0.55 26.19 -45.57
CA ALA A 7 0.57 26.11 -44.10
C ALA A 7 -0.72 25.42 -43.63
N LEU A 8 -0.69 24.08 -43.58
CA LEU A 8 -1.66 23.30 -42.82
C LEU A 8 -1.17 23.32 -41.37
N VAL A 9 -1.83 24.11 -40.51
CA VAL A 9 -1.55 24.13 -39.08
C VAL A 9 -2.07 22.82 -38.48
N LEU A 10 -1.19 21.83 -38.39
CA LEU A 10 -1.46 20.62 -37.63
C LEU A 10 -1.43 21.01 -36.15
N ALA A 11 -2.62 21.21 -35.56
CA ALA A 11 -2.76 21.33 -34.12
C ALA A 11 -2.37 19.99 -33.49
N CYS A 12 -1.10 19.84 -33.11
CA CYS A 12 -0.65 18.79 -32.24
C CYS A 12 -1.39 18.95 -30.91
N VAL A 13 -2.45 18.17 -30.71
CA VAL A 13 -3.03 17.96 -29.38
C VAL A 13 -1.97 17.23 -28.58
N VAL A 14 -1.17 17.99 -27.84
CA VAL A 14 -0.23 17.44 -26.87
C VAL A 14 -1.09 16.87 -25.75
N PHE A 15 -1.37 15.57 -25.80
CA PHE A 15 -1.86 14.84 -24.65
C PHE A 15 -0.75 14.87 -23.60
N ALA A 16 -0.85 15.82 -22.67
CA ALA A 16 -0.09 15.77 -21.44
C ALA A 16 -0.51 14.49 -20.71
N LYS A 17 0.31 13.43 -20.83
CA LYS A 17 0.34 12.41 -19.80
C LYS A 17 0.80 13.16 -18.56
N GLU A 18 -0.09 13.35 -17.59
CA GLU A 18 0.34 13.66 -16.24
C GLU A 18 1.31 12.55 -15.84
N ASP A 19 2.59 12.88 -15.84
CA ASP A 19 3.64 12.06 -15.26
C ASP A 19 3.34 11.99 -13.75
N LEU A 20 2.48 11.04 -13.37
CA LEU A 20 2.20 10.72 -11.98
C LEU A 20 3.54 10.56 -11.30
N ALA A 21 3.81 11.43 -10.32
CA ALA A 21 5.07 11.43 -9.61
C ALA A 21 5.43 10.00 -9.17
N PRO A 22 6.70 9.57 -9.22
CA PRO A 22 7.11 8.19 -8.91
C PRO A 22 6.65 7.64 -7.55
N ASP A 23 6.26 8.53 -6.64
CA ASP A 23 5.71 8.23 -5.32
C ASP A 23 4.18 8.28 -5.24
N ALA A 24 3.44 8.23 -6.35
CA ALA A 24 1.97 8.26 -6.34
C ALA A 24 1.32 6.87 -6.17
N GLN A 25 2.10 5.79 -6.27
CA GLN A 25 1.59 4.42 -6.34
C GLN A 25 2.03 3.57 -5.15
N LEU A 26 1.15 2.66 -4.72
CA LEU A 26 1.47 1.60 -3.76
C LEU A 26 2.51 0.65 -4.35
N ARG A 27 3.59 0.40 -3.62
CA ARG A 27 4.61 -0.59 -4.02
C ARG A 27 4.61 -1.74 -3.02
N ILE A 28 4.54 -2.96 -3.55
CA ILE A 28 4.48 -4.20 -2.77
C ILE A 28 5.73 -5.02 -3.08
N GLY A 29 6.61 -5.20 -2.11
CA GLY A 29 7.76 -6.10 -2.20
C GLY A 29 7.53 -7.33 -1.33
N VAL A 30 7.65 -8.54 -1.89
CA VAL A 30 7.63 -9.77 -1.10
C VAL A 30 9.02 -10.02 -0.53
N LYS A 31 9.15 -10.09 0.80
CA LYS A 31 10.41 -10.34 1.50
C LYS A 31 10.63 -11.81 1.80
N HIS A 32 9.57 -12.54 2.07
CA HIS A 32 9.59 -13.97 2.31
C HIS A 32 8.26 -14.55 1.87
N ARG A 33 8.29 -15.69 1.19
CA ARG A 33 7.12 -16.47 0.81
C ARG A 33 7.29 -17.88 1.38
N PRO A 34 6.30 -18.42 2.11
CA PRO A 34 6.35 -19.80 2.58
C PRO A 34 6.34 -20.76 1.38
N GLU A 35 6.94 -21.93 1.54
CA GLU A 35 6.97 -22.98 0.50
C GLU A 35 5.57 -23.49 0.18
N GLU A 36 4.74 -23.65 1.22
CA GLU A 36 3.35 -24.06 1.12
C GLU A 36 2.41 -22.89 1.37
N CYS A 37 1.39 -22.77 0.53
CA CYS A 37 0.35 -21.76 0.67
C CYS A 37 -1.02 -22.38 0.36
N THR A 38 -1.62 -22.96 1.40
CA THR A 38 -2.91 -23.64 1.31
C THR A 38 -4.09 -22.67 1.24
N ARG A 39 -3.94 -21.48 1.82
CA ARG A 39 -4.94 -20.40 1.77
C ARG A 39 -4.26 -19.05 1.56
N LYS A 40 -4.90 -18.20 0.77
CA LYS A 40 -4.52 -16.80 0.54
C LYS A 40 -5.55 -15.86 1.14
N SER A 41 -5.09 -14.73 1.67
CA SER A 41 -5.96 -13.67 2.19
C SER A 41 -6.82 -13.08 1.08
N GLN A 42 -8.08 -12.82 1.38
CA GLN A 42 -9.04 -12.16 0.51
C GLN A 42 -9.93 -11.19 1.29
N SER A 43 -10.62 -10.31 0.57
CA SER A 43 -11.55 -9.35 1.19
C SER A 43 -12.58 -10.07 2.07
N GLY A 44 -12.79 -9.53 3.27
CA GLY A 44 -13.68 -10.11 4.29
C GLY A 44 -13.00 -11.11 5.23
N ASP A 45 -11.76 -11.55 4.95
CA ASP A 45 -11.00 -12.33 5.92
C ASP A 45 -10.59 -11.46 7.11
N LYS A 46 -10.62 -12.05 8.31
CA LYS A 46 -10.01 -11.46 9.49
C LYS A 46 -8.54 -11.88 9.54
N LEU A 47 -7.63 -10.93 9.44
CA LEU A 47 -6.19 -11.18 9.45
C LEU A 47 -5.63 -10.88 10.83
N SER A 48 -4.65 -11.68 11.27
CA SER A 48 -3.79 -11.39 12.42
C SER A 48 -2.37 -11.18 11.93
N MET A 49 -1.74 -10.06 12.28
CA MET A 49 -0.47 -9.64 11.67
C MET A 49 0.52 -9.04 12.65
N HIS A 50 1.80 -9.28 12.38
CA HIS A 50 2.88 -8.43 12.89
C HIS A 50 3.26 -7.36 11.87
N TYR A 51 3.61 -6.16 12.36
CA TYR A 51 4.10 -5.09 11.52
C TYR A 51 5.06 -4.15 12.25
N THR A 52 5.84 -3.43 11.45
CA THR A 52 6.57 -2.23 11.84
C THR A 52 6.38 -1.17 10.77
N GLY A 53 5.93 0.02 11.18
CA GLY A 53 5.72 1.19 10.32
C GLY A 53 6.79 2.26 10.55
N THR A 54 7.40 2.71 9.45
CA THR A 54 8.40 3.78 9.45
C THR A 54 8.09 4.88 8.44
N LEU A 55 8.55 6.10 8.69
CA LEU A 55 8.49 7.18 7.72
C LEU A 55 9.55 6.95 6.64
N ARG A 56 9.17 7.06 5.36
CA ARG A 56 10.13 6.88 4.26
C ARG A 56 11.23 7.94 4.25
N LYS A 57 10.93 9.15 4.73
CA LYS A 57 11.84 10.31 4.68
C LYS A 57 13.12 10.09 5.47
N ASP A 58 13.03 9.50 6.66
CA ASP A 58 14.14 9.39 7.61
C ASP A 58 14.26 7.99 8.25
N GLY A 59 13.37 7.06 7.90
CA GLY A 59 13.34 5.71 8.47
C GLY A 59 12.83 5.65 9.91
N SER A 60 12.37 6.76 10.48
CA SER A 60 11.90 6.81 11.87
C SER A 60 10.68 5.90 12.06
N LYS A 61 10.75 5.04 13.07
CA LYS A 61 9.64 4.15 13.45
C LYS A 61 8.56 4.94 14.18
N PHE A 62 7.34 4.92 13.65
CA PHE A 62 6.19 5.54 14.32
C PHE A 62 5.36 4.54 15.12
N ASP A 63 5.33 3.27 14.67
CA ASP A 63 4.54 2.23 15.30
C ASP A 63 5.03 0.81 14.99
N SER A 64 4.79 -0.15 15.88
CA SER A 64 5.14 -1.57 15.73
C SER A 64 4.32 -2.45 16.66
N SER A 65 3.71 -3.50 16.12
CA SER A 65 2.99 -4.50 16.94
C SER A 65 3.94 -5.48 17.62
N VAL A 66 5.14 -5.67 17.09
CA VAL A 66 6.19 -6.50 17.69
C VAL A 66 6.69 -5.88 18.99
N ASP A 67 6.86 -4.56 19.03
CA ASP A 67 7.29 -3.84 20.24
C ASP A 67 6.30 -4.00 21.39
N ARG A 68 5.02 -4.25 21.07
CA ARG A 68 3.94 -4.47 22.04
C ARG A 68 3.71 -5.94 22.36
N ASN A 69 4.40 -6.88 21.71
CA ASN A 69 4.16 -8.32 21.80
C ASN A 69 2.69 -8.71 21.61
N SER A 70 1.96 -8.00 20.74
CA SER A 70 0.54 -8.21 20.52
C SER A 70 0.21 -8.04 19.05
N PRO A 71 -0.21 -9.10 18.33
CA PRO A 71 -0.63 -9.02 16.94
C PRO A 71 -1.77 -8.03 16.74
N PHE A 72 -1.80 -7.41 15.57
CA PHE A 72 -2.88 -6.53 15.17
C PHE A 72 -3.88 -7.31 14.32
N GLU A 73 -5.15 -7.26 14.72
CA GLU A 73 -6.24 -7.93 14.01
C GLU A 73 -7.16 -6.92 13.34
N PHE A 74 -7.55 -7.19 12.09
CA PHE A 74 -8.49 -6.38 11.32
C PHE A 74 -9.15 -7.22 10.23
N THR A 75 -10.24 -6.72 9.64
CA THR A 75 -10.91 -7.36 8.51
C THR A 75 -10.43 -6.72 7.20
N LEU A 76 -9.84 -7.53 6.33
CA LEU A 76 -9.24 -7.06 5.07
C LEU A 76 -10.31 -6.54 4.10
N GLY A 77 -10.07 -5.39 3.48
CA GLY A 77 -10.90 -4.85 2.40
C GLY A 77 -12.16 -4.12 2.87
N GLN A 78 -12.32 -3.94 4.18
CA GLN A 78 -13.51 -3.32 4.79
C GLN A 78 -13.28 -1.86 5.22
N GLY A 79 -12.15 -1.24 4.87
CA GLY A 79 -11.84 0.14 5.26
C GLY A 79 -11.52 0.33 6.74
N GLN A 80 -11.20 -0.75 7.46
CA GLN A 80 -10.79 -0.70 8.87
C GLN A 80 -9.34 -0.20 9.05
N VAL A 81 -8.56 -0.24 7.97
CA VAL A 81 -7.16 0.18 7.90
C VAL A 81 -6.96 1.13 6.73
N ILE A 82 -5.76 1.72 6.63
CA ILE A 82 -5.42 2.59 5.49
C ILE A 82 -5.53 1.84 4.15
N LYS A 83 -5.89 2.57 3.08
CA LYS A 83 -6.14 1.98 1.75
C LYS A 83 -4.97 1.14 1.24
N GLY A 84 -3.74 1.55 1.53
CA GLY A 84 -2.55 0.82 1.12
C GLY A 84 -2.41 -0.56 1.77
N TRP A 85 -2.98 -0.77 2.97
CA TRP A 85 -3.07 -2.10 3.59
C TRP A 85 -4.18 -2.93 2.95
N ASP A 86 -5.38 -2.36 2.78
CA ASP A 86 -6.51 -3.05 2.15
C ASP A 86 -6.17 -3.57 0.76
N GLN A 87 -5.35 -2.85 0.00
CA GLN A 87 -4.87 -3.30 -1.31
C GLN A 87 -3.60 -4.15 -1.23
N GLY A 88 -2.64 -3.77 -0.37
CA GLY A 88 -1.30 -4.37 -0.33
C GLY A 88 -1.24 -5.78 0.27
N LEU A 89 -2.27 -6.17 1.01
CA LEU A 89 -2.30 -7.41 1.79
C LEU A 89 -3.17 -8.50 1.20
N VAL A 90 -3.83 -8.24 0.07
CA VAL A 90 -4.58 -9.27 -0.67
C VAL A 90 -3.61 -10.33 -1.21
N GLY A 91 -4.03 -11.58 -1.17
CA GLY A 91 -3.29 -12.70 -1.74
C GLY A 91 -2.04 -13.12 -0.95
N MET A 92 -1.94 -12.76 0.32
CA MET A 92 -0.85 -13.20 1.21
C MET A 92 -1.12 -14.59 1.75
N CYS A 93 -0.04 -15.37 1.91
CA CYS A 93 -0.05 -16.65 2.60
C CYS A 93 0.32 -16.48 4.09
N ILE A 94 -0.17 -17.35 4.97
CA ILE A 94 0.29 -17.39 6.37
C ILE A 94 1.81 -17.61 6.40
N GLY A 95 2.52 -16.82 7.19
CA GLY A 95 3.98 -16.76 7.25
C GLY A 95 4.63 -15.83 6.21
N GLU A 96 3.89 -15.36 5.18
CA GLU A 96 4.44 -14.44 4.18
C GLU A 96 4.81 -13.10 4.80
N LYS A 97 5.97 -12.56 4.39
CA LYS A 97 6.43 -11.22 4.79
C LYS A 97 6.47 -10.30 3.59
N ARG A 98 5.94 -9.08 3.73
CA ARG A 98 5.97 -8.04 2.69
C ARG A 98 6.55 -6.73 3.21
N ARG A 99 7.10 -5.95 2.31
CA ARG A 99 7.40 -4.53 2.48
C ARG A 99 6.46 -3.72 1.59
N LEU A 100 5.59 -2.92 2.22
CA LEU A 100 4.70 -2.00 1.53
C LEU A 100 5.31 -0.59 1.58
N THR A 101 5.39 0.10 0.45
CA THR A 101 5.64 1.55 0.41
C THR A 101 4.35 2.23 0.00
N ILE A 102 3.77 2.98 0.93
CA ILE A 102 2.40 3.50 0.82
C ILE A 102 2.48 5.02 0.70
N PRO A 103 2.04 5.60 -0.43
CA PRO A 103 2.00 7.04 -0.61
C PRO A 103 0.95 7.68 0.29
N SER A 104 1.09 8.97 0.60
CA SER A 104 0.22 9.67 1.55
C SER A 104 -1.27 9.51 1.23
N GLY A 105 -1.68 9.62 -0.03
CA GLY A 105 -3.07 9.48 -0.48
C GLY A 105 -3.69 8.09 -0.24
N MET A 106 -2.86 7.06 -0.03
CA MET A 106 -3.29 5.72 0.38
C MET A 106 -2.99 5.41 1.86
N GLY A 107 -2.39 6.36 2.58
CA GLY A 107 -2.11 6.36 4.00
C GLY A 107 -2.98 7.38 4.73
N TYR A 108 -2.34 8.39 5.33
CA TYR A 108 -2.99 9.43 6.15
C TYR A 108 -3.23 10.77 5.43
N GLY A 109 -2.98 10.84 4.13
CA GLY A 109 -3.17 12.03 3.29
C GLY A 109 -2.38 13.25 3.75
N ASP A 110 -2.85 14.42 3.33
CA ASP A 110 -2.22 15.71 3.65
C ASP A 110 -2.38 16.10 5.13
N ARG A 111 -3.34 15.50 5.82
CA ARG A 111 -3.57 15.73 7.25
C ARG A 111 -2.58 14.99 8.13
N GLY A 112 -2.10 13.83 7.70
CA GLY A 112 -1.25 12.96 8.51
C GLY A 112 -1.98 12.40 9.74
N SER A 113 -1.21 11.91 10.71
CA SER A 113 -1.68 11.50 12.04
C SER A 113 -0.70 12.02 13.10
N PRO A 114 -0.83 13.30 13.49
CA PRO A 114 0.04 13.91 14.49
C PRO A 114 -0.01 13.21 15.85
N PRO A 115 1.08 13.24 16.65
CA PRO A 115 2.35 13.91 16.34
C PRO A 115 3.33 13.06 15.52
N LYS A 116 3.03 11.77 15.28
CA LYS A 116 4.01 10.81 14.76
C LYS A 116 4.11 10.77 13.23
N ILE A 117 3.00 11.03 12.54
CA ILE A 117 2.94 10.95 11.08
C ILE A 117 2.59 12.33 10.56
N PRO A 118 3.53 13.05 9.91
CA PRO A 118 3.24 14.34 9.33
C PRO A 118 2.32 14.21 8.11
N GLY A 119 1.67 15.32 7.75
CA GLY A 119 0.92 15.43 6.50
C GLY A 119 1.78 15.14 5.28
N GLY A 120 1.21 14.47 4.27
CA GLY A 120 1.91 14.15 3.02
C GLY A 120 2.98 13.07 3.17
N ALA A 121 3.08 12.39 4.32
CA ALA A 121 4.09 11.37 4.54
C ALA A 121 3.86 10.11 3.70
N THR A 122 4.92 9.66 3.03
CA THR A 122 5.03 8.30 2.50
C THR A 122 5.48 7.35 3.59
N LEU A 123 4.79 6.24 3.75
CA LEU A 123 5.00 5.25 4.80
C LEU A 123 5.68 4.02 4.23
N VAL A 124 6.50 3.36 5.05
CA VAL A 124 7.01 2.02 4.77
C VAL A 124 6.53 1.09 5.88
N PHE A 125 5.92 -0.03 5.49
CA PHE A 125 5.52 -1.08 6.41
C PHE A 125 6.25 -2.36 6.08
N ASP A 126 6.90 -2.95 7.07
CA ASP A 126 7.27 -4.36 7.04
C ASP A 126 6.19 -5.14 7.78
N VAL A 127 5.59 -6.14 7.13
CA VAL A 127 4.45 -6.91 7.64
C VAL A 127 4.72 -8.40 7.55
N GLU A 128 4.08 -9.15 8.45
CA GLU A 128 4.06 -10.61 8.48
C GLU A 128 2.63 -11.08 8.79
N LEU A 129 2.10 -11.95 7.94
CA LEU A 129 0.78 -12.53 8.14
C LEU A 129 0.89 -13.76 9.06
N LEU A 130 0.24 -13.72 10.21
CA LEU A 130 0.31 -14.79 11.21
C LEU A 130 -0.85 -15.76 11.09
N ASP A 131 -2.04 -15.26 10.78
CA ASP A 131 -3.24 -16.08 10.69
C ASP A 131 -4.29 -15.44 9.78
N ILE A 132 -5.15 -16.29 9.22
CA ILE A 132 -6.32 -15.90 8.44
C ILE A 132 -7.53 -16.62 9.03
N LYS A 133 -8.51 -15.87 9.54
CA LYS A 133 -9.80 -16.41 10.02
C LYS A 133 -10.91 -16.02 9.05
N ASN A 134 -11.89 -16.91 8.86
CA ASN A 134 -13.09 -16.61 8.10
C ASN A 134 -14.22 -16.29 9.08
N PRO A 135 -14.68 -15.04 9.19
CA PRO A 135 -15.74 -14.67 10.12
C PRO A 135 -17.05 -15.43 9.90
N ARG A 136 -17.27 -15.98 8.69
CA ARG A 136 -18.51 -16.71 8.35
C ARG A 136 -18.49 -18.18 8.77
N ASN A 137 -17.33 -18.73 9.13
CA ASN A 137 -17.20 -20.13 9.58
C ASN A 137 -17.18 -20.26 11.11
N GLU A 138 -17.39 -19.17 11.84
CA GLU A 138 -17.47 -19.12 13.32
C GLU A 138 -18.93 -18.97 13.82
N LEU A 139 -19.92 -19.11 12.92
CA LEU A 139 -21.36 -19.18 13.21
C LEU A 139 -21.86 -20.61 13.05
#